data_AF-X5J5F5-F1
#
_entry.id   AF-X5J5F5-F1
#
_cell.length_a   1.000
_cell.length_b   1.000
_cell.length_c   1.000
_cell.angle_alpha   90.00
_cell.angle_beta   90.00
_cell.angle_gamma   90.00
#
_symmetry.space_group_name_H-M   'P 1'
#
loop_
_entity.id
_entity.type
_entity.pdbx_description
1 polymer ?
#
loop_
_entity_poly.entity_id
_entity_poly.type
_entity_poly.pdbx_seq_one_letter_code
_entity_poly.pdbx_strand_id
1 'polypeptide(L)'
;AELVKPGASVKLSCTGSGFNIKDTFIHWVKQRPEQGLEWIGYINPSTGYTEYNQKFKDMATLTADKPSSTAYMQLSSLTSEDSAVYYCAEDYGWHFDVWGAGTTVTVSS
;
A
#
# COMPACT_ATOMS: atom_id res chain seq x y z
N ALA A 1 -9.66 -6.65 6.92
CA ALA A 1 -9.16 -7.85 6.23
C ALA A 1 -10.06 -8.11 5.05
N GLU A 2 -9.50 -8.47 3.90
CA GLU A 2 -10.18 -8.64 2.62
C GLU A 2 -10.06 -10.09 2.15
N LEU A 3 -11.18 -10.73 1.81
CA LEU A 3 -11.20 -12.08 1.23
C LEU A 3 -11.63 -11.97 -0.22
N VAL A 4 -10.76 -12.37 -1.14
CA VAL A 4 -10.99 -12.20 -2.58
C VAL A 4 -10.71 -13.48 -3.35
N LYS A 5 -11.32 -13.61 -4.52
CA LYS A 5 -11.07 -14.73 -5.44
C LYS A 5 -9.83 -14.48 -6.29
N PRO A 6 -9.15 -15.54 -6.77
CA PRO A 6 -8.08 -15.40 -7.75
C PRO A 6 -8.53 -14.59 -8.99
N GLY A 7 -7.66 -13.70 -9.48
CA GLY A 7 -7.93 -12.78 -10.59
C GLY A 7 -8.67 -11.50 -10.18
N ALA A 8 -9.17 -11.39 -8.95
CA ALA A 8 -9.82 -10.17 -8.47
C ALA A 8 -8.83 -9.02 -8.23
N SER A 9 -9.37 -7.82 -8.08
CA SER A 9 -8.63 -6.64 -7.65
C SER A 9 -9.10 -6.21 -6.27
N VAL A 10 -8.20 -5.64 -5.46
CA VAL A 10 -8.53 -5.05 -4.15
C VAL A 10 -8.00 -3.62 -4.10
N LYS A 11 -8.72 -2.74 -3.41
CA LYS A 11 -8.28 -1.37 -3.15
C LYS A 11 -8.13 -1.17 -1.65
N LEU A 12 -6.90 -0.92 -1.21
CA LEU A 12 -6.55 -0.64 0.18
C LEU A 12 -6.42 0.87 0.38
N SER A 13 -6.74 1.36 1.58
CA SER A 13 -6.65 2.78 1.94
C SER A 13 -5.73 2.98 3.15
N CYS A 14 -5.05 4.12 3.18
CA CYS A 14 -4.22 4.59 4.28
C CYS A 14 -4.55 6.06 4.55
N THR A 15 -5.16 6.34 5.69
CA THR A 15 -5.57 7.70 6.06
C THR A 15 -4.56 8.27 7.03
N GLY A 16 -3.99 9.44 6.70
CA GLY A 16 -3.03 10.12 7.58
C GLY A 16 -3.69 10.52 8.90
N SER A 17 -2.96 10.39 10.00
CA SER A 17 -3.49 10.62 11.35
C SER A 17 -3.02 11.94 11.94
N GLY A 18 -3.86 12.99 11.89
CA GLY A 18 -3.59 14.25 12.58
C GLY A 18 -2.63 15.22 11.88
N PHE A 19 -2.28 14.96 10.62
CA PHE A 19 -1.45 15.83 9.78
C PHE A 19 -1.94 15.78 8.32
N ASN A 20 -1.39 16.68 7.49
CA ASN A 20 -1.69 16.75 6.07
C ASN A 20 -0.84 15.73 5.29
N ILE A 21 -1.49 14.76 4.65
CA ILE A 21 -0.80 13.69 3.91
C ILE A 21 0.10 14.21 2.78
N LYS A 22 -0.06 15.47 2.35
CA LYS A 22 0.77 16.10 1.31
C LYS A 22 2.21 16.34 1.73
N ASP A 23 2.49 16.37 3.03
CA ASP A 23 3.81 16.74 3.56
C ASP A 23 4.71 15.51 3.80
N THR A 24 4.24 14.31 3.44
CA THR A 24 4.92 13.02 3.63
C THR A 24 4.89 12.19 2.36
N PHE A 25 5.80 11.21 2.26
CA PHE A 25 5.65 10.10 1.31
C PHE A 25 4.87 8.97 1.99
N ILE A 26 4.02 8.28 1.22
CA ILE A 26 3.29 7.12 1.70
C ILE A 26 3.81 5.89 0.98
N HIS A 27 4.45 5.02 1.74
CA HIS A 27 5.03 3.78 1.26
C HIS A 27 4.05 2.63 1.50
N TRP A 28 4.08 1.67 0.59
CA TRP A 28 3.30 0.44 0.70
C TRP A 28 4.24 -0.76 0.79
N VAL A 29 3.91 -1.68 1.68
CA VAL A 29 4.77 -2.83 2.03
C VAL A 29 3.90 -4.08 2.15
N LYS A 30 4.36 -5.18 1.56
CA LYS A 30 3.77 -6.52 1.67
C LYS A 30 4.55 -7.33 2.69
N GLN A 31 3.86 -8.01 3.61
CA GLN A 31 4.45 -8.98 4.52
C GLN A 31 3.77 -10.34 4.32
N ARG A 32 4.52 -11.33 3.81
CA ARG A 32 4.03 -12.71 3.81
C ARG A 32 4.35 -13.40 5.13
N PRO A 33 3.53 -14.38 5.56
CA PRO A 33 3.91 -15.27 6.66
C PRO A 33 5.31 -15.86 6.38
N GLU A 34 6.20 -15.81 7.38
CA GLU A 34 7.56 -16.37 7.31
C GLU A 34 8.54 -15.68 6.34
N GLN A 35 8.13 -14.62 5.64
CA GLN A 35 9.03 -13.81 4.80
C GLN A 35 9.19 -12.40 5.39
N GLY A 36 10.30 -11.76 5.03
CA GLY A 36 10.55 -10.37 5.38
C GLY A 36 9.56 -9.39 4.72
N LEU A 37 9.70 -8.11 5.07
CA LEU A 37 8.95 -7.04 4.45
C LEU A 37 9.41 -6.82 3.00
N GLU A 38 8.47 -6.85 2.06
CA GLU A 38 8.70 -6.52 0.65
C GLU A 38 8.12 -5.13 0.35
N TRP A 39 9.00 -4.17 0.05
CA TRP A 39 8.58 -2.83 -0.37
C TRP A 39 7.95 -2.86 -1.77
N ILE A 40 6.74 -2.31 -1.89
CA ILE A 40 5.94 -2.27 -3.14
C ILE A 40 6.25 -1.00 -3.93
N GLY A 41 6.23 0.13 -3.25
CA GLY A 41 6.27 1.44 -3.88
C GLY A 41 5.96 2.55 -2.89
N TYR A 42 6.05 3.80 -3.34
CA TYR A 42 5.57 4.96 -2.61
C TYR A 42 4.85 5.94 -3.52
N ILE A 43 4.01 6.78 -2.91
CA ILE A 43 3.42 7.95 -3.55
C ILE A 43 3.78 9.22 -2.78
N ASN A 44 4.12 10.28 -3.51
CA ASN A 44 4.12 11.64 -2.99
C ASN A 44 2.72 12.23 -3.20
N PRO A 45 1.89 12.42 -2.15
CA PRO A 45 0.53 12.90 -2.33
C PRO A 45 0.46 14.36 -2.79
N SER A 46 1.51 15.17 -2.60
CA SER A 46 1.57 16.55 -3.09
C SER A 46 1.65 16.60 -4.62
N THR A 47 2.59 15.85 -5.20
CA THR A 47 2.88 15.87 -6.65
C THR A 47 2.17 14.78 -7.44
N GLY A 48 1.73 13.71 -6.79
CA GLY A 48 1.23 12.49 -7.43
C GLY A 48 2.35 11.60 -8.01
N TYR A 49 3.62 11.94 -7.76
CA TYR A 49 4.75 11.11 -8.18
C TYR A 49 4.71 9.76 -7.48
N THR A 50 4.95 8.69 -8.24
CA THR A 50 4.98 7.32 -7.73
C THR A 50 6.27 6.63 -8.14
N GLU A 51 6.81 5.85 -7.22
CA GLU A 51 7.93 4.94 -7.47
C GLU A 51 7.51 3.54 -7.06
N TYR A 52 7.97 2.55 -7.83
CA TYR A 52 7.59 1.15 -7.66
C TYR A 52 8.83 0.28 -7.63
N ASN A 53 8.78 -0.75 -6.79
CA ASN A 53 9.62 -1.91 -6.98
C ASN A 53 9.18 -2.64 -8.27
N GLN A 54 10.16 -3.02 -9.10
CA GLN A 54 9.92 -3.64 -10.40
C GLN A 54 9.01 -4.87 -10.34
N LYS A 55 9.02 -5.63 -9.23
CA LYS A 55 8.13 -6.79 -9.04
C LYS A 55 6.64 -6.43 -9.03
N PHE A 56 6.28 -5.23 -8.59
CA PHE A 56 4.90 -4.83 -8.36
C PHE A 56 4.39 -3.78 -9.35
N LYS A 57 5.25 -3.30 -10.24
CA LYS A 57 4.97 -2.18 -11.14
C LYS A 57 3.74 -2.40 -12.03
N ASP A 58 3.52 -3.64 -12.48
CA ASP A 58 2.37 -3.98 -13.34
C ASP A 58 1.14 -4.43 -12.55
N MET A 59 1.29 -4.64 -11.23
CA MET A 59 0.23 -5.17 -10.36
C MET A 59 -0.42 -4.07 -9.51
N ALA A 60 0.38 -3.12 -9.03
CA ALA A 60 -0.01 -2.11 -8.06
C ALA A 60 -0.17 -0.73 -8.71
N THR A 61 -1.25 -0.05 -8.35
CA THR A 61 -1.51 1.36 -8.71
C THR A 61 -1.65 2.18 -7.44
N LEU A 62 -0.77 3.16 -7.26
CA LEU A 62 -0.79 4.05 -6.10
C LEU A 62 -1.48 5.38 -6.45
N THR A 63 -2.40 5.82 -5.61
CA THR A 63 -3.12 7.10 -5.76
C THR A 63 -3.29 7.78 -4.40
N ALA A 64 -3.61 9.08 -4.41
CA ALA A 64 -3.91 9.80 -3.18
C ALA A 64 -5.04 10.80 -3.41
N ASP A 65 -5.92 10.89 -2.42
CA ASP A 65 -6.97 11.88 -2.32
C ASP A 65 -6.61 12.92 -1.26
N LYS A 66 -6.32 14.13 -1.75
CA LYS A 66 -5.83 15.27 -0.96
C LYS A 66 -6.87 15.76 0.05
N PRO A 67 -8.13 16.08 -0.36
CA PRO A 67 -9.20 16.47 0.56
C PRO A 67 -9.43 15.51 1.74
N SER A 68 -9.44 14.20 1.49
CA SER A 68 -9.67 13.20 2.54
C SER A 68 -8.39 12.75 3.26
N SER A 69 -7.24 13.33 2.91
CA SER A 69 -5.92 12.93 3.43
C SER A 69 -5.71 11.41 3.42
N THR A 70 -6.10 10.76 2.31
CA THR A 70 -6.08 9.31 2.19
C THR A 70 -5.31 8.87 0.94
N ALA A 71 -4.31 8.03 1.12
CA ALA A 71 -3.63 7.32 0.05
C ALA A 71 -4.31 5.98 -0.22
N TYR A 72 -4.22 5.49 -1.45
CA TYR A 72 -4.78 4.21 -1.85
C TYR A 72 -3.78 3.40 -2.66
N MET A 73 -3.82 2.09 -2.47
CA MET A 73 -3.16 1.12 -3.34
C MET A 73 -4.22 0.18 -3.92
N GLN A 74 -4.30 0.13 -5.23
CA GLN A 74 -5.09 -0.87 -5.93
C GLN A 74 -4.15 -1.98 -6.42
N LEU A 75 -4.43 -3.21 -6.01
CA LEU A 75 -3.76 -4.40 -6.53
C LEU A 75 -4.70 -5.09 -7.51
N SER A 76 -4.16 -5.54 -8.64
CA SER A 76 -4.92 -6.18 -9.71
C SER A 76 -4.44 -7.60 -9.98
N SER A 77 -5.33 -8.43 -10.55
CA SER A 77 -5.00 -9.79 -10.98
C SER A 77 -4.40 -10.68 -9.87
N LEU A 78 -4.96 -10.58 -8.66
CA LEU A 78 -4.40 -11.23 -7.47
C LEU A 78 -4.34 -12.76 -7.59
N THR A 79 -3.26 -13.33 -7.09
CA THR A 79 -3.04 -14.78 -7.03
C THR A 79 -2.99 -15.26 -5.57
N SER A 80 -3.00 -16.57 -5.34
CA SER A 80 -2.85 -17.13 -3.99
C SER A 80 -1.56 -16.65 -3.29
N GLU A 81 -0.49 -16.40 -4.06
CA GLU A 81 0.80 -15.88 -3.59
C GLU A 81 0.75 -14.41 -3.13
N ASP A 82 -0.38 -13.74 -3.37
CA ASP A 82 -0.67 -12.40 -2.89
C ASP A 82 -1.38 -12.35 -1.53
N SER A 83 -1.67 -13.52 -0.96
CA SER A 83 -2.15 -13.60 0.42
C SER A 83 -1.06 -13.13 1.39
N ALA A 84 -1.30 -12.00 2.05
CA ALA A 84 -0.32 -11.29 2.87
C ALA A 84 -0.99 -10.24 3.76
N VAL A 85 -0.22 -9.66 4.68
CA VAL A 85 -0.59 -8.41 5.33
C VAL A 85 0.05 -7.26 4.57
N TYR A 86 -0.76 -6.27 4.21
CA TYR A 86 -0.31 -5.08 3.50
C TYR A 86 -0.32 -3.89 4.43
N TYR A 87 0.81 -3.21 4.53
CA TYR A 87 1.02 -2.05 5.38
C TYR A 87 1.19 -0.81 4.52
N CYS A 88 0.75 0.32 5.07
CA CYS A 88 1.27 1.62 4.66
C CYS A 88 2.20 2.15 5.75
N ALA A 89 3.19 2.93 5.34
CA ALA A 89 4.10 3.63 6.22
C ALA A 89 4.32 5.07 5.73
N GLU A 90 4.46 6.00 6.66
CA GLU A 90 4.72 7.41 6.40
C GLU A 90 6.21 7.70 6.60
N ASP A 91 6.80 8.47 5.68
CA ASP A 91 8.18 8.91 5.74
C ASP A 91 8.27 10.40 6.10
N TYR A 92 8.78 10.68 7.30
CA TYR A 92 9.06 12.02 7.80
C TYR A 92 10.56 12.32 7.77
N GLY A 93 11.05 12.83 6.65
CA GLY A 93 12.43 13.27 6.56
C GLY A 93 13.43 12.12 6.71
N TRP A 94 13.22 11.05 5.94
CA TRP A 94 14.09 9.88 5.74
C TRP A 94 13.93 8.75 6.76
N HIS A 95 12.87 8.75 7.57
CA HIS A 95 12.57 7.68 8.53
C HIS A 95 11.11 7.20 8.40
N PHE A 96 10.91 5.89 8.40
CA PHE A 96 9.59 5.22 8.43
C PHE A 96 8.99 5.28 9.85
N ASP A 97 8.60 6.47 10.27
CA ASP A 97 8.28 6.73 11.67
C ASP A 97 6.89 6.25 12.07
N VAL A 98 5.96 6.12 11.11
CA VAL A 98 4.57 5.75 11.39
C VAL A 98 4.12 4.64 10.45
N TRP A 99 3.59 3.54 11.01
CA TRP A 99 3.06 2.40 10.28
C TRP A 99 1.56 2.25 10.56
N GLY A 100 0.79 1.99 9.51
CA GLY A 100 -0.60 1.59 9.66
C GLY A 100 -0.72 0.21 10.31
N ALA A 101 -1.89 -0.12 10.86
CA ALA A 101 -2.15 -1.40 11.52
C ALA A 101 -2.03 -2.63 10.59
N GLY A 102 -2.01 -2.40 9.28
CA GLY A 102 -1.96 -3.44 8.25
C GLY A 102 -3.34 -3.99 7.90
N THR A 103 -3.49 -4.40 6.65
CA THR A 103 -4.69 -5.09 6.15
C THR A 103 -4.32 -6.46 5.63
N THR A 104 -4.85 -7.50 6.27
CA THR A 104 -4.76 -8.87 5.75
C THR A 104 -5.60 -9.00 4.49
N VAL A 105 -4.98 -9.42 3.39
CA VAL A 105 -5.66 -9.82 2.15
C VAL A 105 -5.44 -11.32 2.00
N THR A 106 -6.52 -12.06 1.80
CA THR A 106 -6.51 -13.51 1.58
C THR A 106 -7.11 -13.78 0.20
N VAL A 107 -6.39 -14.51 -0.64
CA VAL A 107 -6.82 -14.89 -2.00
C VAL A 107 -7.10 -16.39 -2.02
N SER A 108 -8.37 -16.77 -2.06
CA SER A 108 -8.80 -18.18 -2.05
C SER A 108 -10.00 -18.43 -2.97
N SER A 109 -10.07 -19.64 -3.52
CA SER A 109 -11.17 -20.12 -4.38
C SER A 109 -12.45 -20.40 -3.61
#